data_AF-A0A9D6Y751-F1
#
_entry.id   AF-A0A9D6Y751-F1
#
_cell.length_a   1.000
_cell.length_b   1.000
_cell.length_c   1.000
_cell.angle_alpha   90.00
_cell.angle_beta   90.00
_cell.angle_gamma   90.00
#
_symmetry.space_group_name_H-M   'P 1'
#
loop_
_entity.id
_entity.type
_entity.pdbx_description
1 polymer ?
#
loop_
_entity_poly.entity_id
_entity_poly.type
_entity_poly.pdbx_seq_one_letter_code
_entity_poly.pdbx_strand_id
1 'polypeptide(L)' 'MAVLGEHRREPAVAEREFMRRALAAVADSKYRRGWFFNDHMRQIPQHYHLHARPYPAWWPRRRAG' A
#
# COMPACT_ATOMS: atom_id res chain seq x y z
N MET A 1 -6.00 0.59 3.00
CA MET A 1 -5.38 1.87 2.60
C MET A 1 -4.77 2.46 3.84
N ALA A 2 -3.66 3.17 3.72
CA ALA A 2 -3.12 4.02 4.77
C ALA A 2 -3.11 5.45 4.25
N VAL A 3 -3.45 6.41 5.12
CA VAL A 3 -3.55 7.84 4.81
C VAL A 3 -2.65 8.58 5.79
N LEU A 4 -1.87 9.54 5.29
CA LEU A 4 -1.05 10.38 6.15
C LEU A 4 -1.96 11.26 7.01
N GLY A 5 -1.74 11.32 8.32
CA GLY A 5 -2.60 12.12 9.20
C GLY A 5 -2.61 13.60 8.82
N GLU A 6 -1.44 14.13 8.48
CA GLU A 6 -1.28 15.50 7.98
C GLU A 6 -1.74 15.62 6.52
N HIS A 7 -2.48 16.70 6.22
CA HIS A 7 -3.00 16.97 4.88
C HIS A 7 -1.92 17.54 3.95
N ARG A 8 -1.06 16.67 3.44
CA ARG A 8 -0.07 17.03 2.42
C ARG A 8 0.13 15.93 1.39
N ARG A 9 0.62 16.35 0.21
CA ARG A 9 0.82 15.49 -0.95
C ARG A 9 1.99 14.54 -0.79
N GLU A 10 3.10 15.02 -0.24
CA GLU A 10 4.37 14.28 -0.18
C GLU A 10 4.70 13.92 1.27
N PRO A 11 4.75 12.62 1.61
CA PRO A 11 5.23 12.16 2.90
C PRO A 11 6.75 12.29 2.96
N ALA A 12 7.31 12.42 4.15
CA ALA A 12 8.73 12.19 4.36
C ALA A 12 9.04 10.70 4.11
N VAL A 13 10.29 10.39 3.77
CA VAL A 13 10.70 9.01 3.48
C VAL A 13 10.39 8.07 4.64
N ALA A 14 10.70 8.48 5.88
CA ALA A 14 10.46 7.70 7.08
C ALA A 14 8.97 7.42 7.32
N GLU A 15 8.10 8.40 7.04
CA GLU A 15 6.65 8.25 7.17
C GLU A 15 6.11 7.28 6.14
N ARG A 16 6.55 7.40 4.89
CA ARG A 16 6.19 6.47 3.82
C ARG A 16 6.58 5.03 4.18
N GLU A 17 7.78 4.84 4.72
CA GLU A 17 8.25 3.52 5.16
C GLU A 17 7.46 2.98 6.35
N PHE A 18 7.15 3.83 7.33
CA PHE A 18 6.31 3.46 8.47
C PHE A 18 4.91 3.03 7.99
N MET A 19 4.26 3.84 7.17
CA MET A 19 2.94 3.55 6.62
C MET A 19 2.92 2.28 5.77
N ARG A 20 3.98 2.05 4.96
CA ARG A 20 4.14 0.81 4.18
C ARG A 20 4.24 -0.40 5.11
N ARG A 21 5.09 -0.36 6.15
CA ARG A 21 5.22 -1.47 7.11
C ARG A 21 3.91 -1.76 7.83
N ALA A 22 3.22 -0.74 8.32
CA ALA A 22 1.94 -0.89 8.99
C ALA A 22 0.87 -1.50 8.06
N LEU A 23 0.78 -1.01 6.81
CA LEU A 23 -0.19 -1.53 5.86
C LEU A 23 0.19 -2.95 5.38
N ALA A 24 1.47 -3.28 5.30
CA ALA A 24 1.94 -4.60 4.92
C ALA A 24 1.46 -5.69 5.87
N ALA A 25 1.58 -5.46 7.19
CA ALA A 25 1.11 -6.41 8.19
C ALA A 25 -0.39 -6.75 8.05
N VAL A 26 -1.22 -5.74 7.74
CA VAL A 26 -2.65 -5.93 7.47
C VAL A 26 -2.87 -6.66 6.13
N ALA A 27 -2.09 -6.32 5.11
CA ALA A 27 -2.25 -6.89 3.78
C ALA A 27 -1.78 -8.35 3.70
N ASP A 28 -0.74 -8.73 4.45
CA ASP A 28 -0.24 -10.10 4.55
C ASP A 28 -1.28 -11.05 5.12
N SER A 29 -2.02 -10.61 6.15
CA SER A 29 -3.13 -11.40 6.71
C SER A 29 -4.36 -11.44 5.79
N LYS A 30 -4.62 -10.36 5.04
CA LYS A 30 -5.81 -10.23 4.18
C LYS A 30 -5.68 -10.92 2.82
N TYR A 31 -4.50 -10.84 2.18
CA TYR A 31 -4.32 -11.21 0.77
C TYR A 31 -3.43 -12.46 0.62
N ARG A 32 -4.02 -13.64 0.79
CA ARG A 32 -3.34 -14.96 0.72
C ARG A 32 -2.66 -15.31 -0.61
N ARG A 33 -2.90 -14.51 -1.66
CA ARG A 33 -2.28 -14.65 -3.00
C ARG A 33 -1.15 -13.65 -3.24
N GLY A 34 -0.80 -12.86 -2.22
CA GLY A 34 0.09 -11.72 -2.35
C GLY A 34 -0.65 -10.46 -2.79
N TRP A 35 0.07 -9.35 -2.68
CA TRP A 35 -0.43 -8.01 -2.91
C TRP A 35 0.74 -7.08 -3.24
N PHE A 36 0.44 -5.88 -3.72
CA PHE A 36 1.42 -4.84 -4.01
C PHE A 36 0.95 -3.47 -3.53
N PHE A 37 1.90 -2.56 -3.33
CA PHE A 37 1.59 -1.16 -3.02
C PHE A 37 1.20 -0.40 -4.28
N ASN A 38 0.20 0.46 -4.15
CA ASN A 38 -0.19 1.42 -5.17
C ASN A 38 -0.45 2.78 -4.50
N ASP A 39 0.43 3.74 -4.75
CA ASP A 39 0.36 5.13 -4.32
C ASP A 39 0.04 6.08 -5.48
N HIS A 40 -0.55 5.56 -6.58
CA HIS A 40 -1.06 6.39 -7.66
C HIS A 40 -2.37 7.08 -7.24
N MET A 41 -2.25 8.33 -6.80
CA MET A 41 -3.35 9.15 -6.27
C MET A 41 -4.11 9.87 -7.39
N ARG A 42 -5.21 9.28 -7.88
CA ARG A 42 -6.01 9.87 -8.96
C ARG A 42 -7.08 10.86 -8.48
N GLN A 43 -7.78 10.55 -7.39
CA GLN A 43 -8.95 11.31 -6.95
C GLN A 43 -8.63 12.40 -5.92
N ILE A 44 -7.64 12.15 -5.05
CA ILE A 44 -7.23 13.10 -4.00
C ILE A 44 -5.71 13.27 -4.10
N PRO A 45 -5.19 13.87 -5.19
CA PRO A 45 -3.76 13.98 -5.42
C PRO A 45 -3.02 14.87 -4.40
N GLN A 46 -3.74 15.70 -3.63
CA GLN A 46 -3.20 16.64 -2.66
C GLN A 46 -2.98 16.05 -1.25
N HIS A 47 -3.50 14.84 -0.97
CA HIS A 47 -3.39 14.21 0.35
C HIS A 47 -2.84 12.79 0.23
N TYR A 48 -1.63 12.57 0.75
CA TYR A 48 -0.92 11.32 0.60
C TYR A 48 -1.69 10.14 1.17
N HIS A 49 -1.93 9.16 0.30
CA HIS A 49 -2.47 7.87 0.68
C HIS A 49 -1.88 6.77 -0.19
N LEU A 50 -1.77 5.58 0.38
CA LEU A 50 -1.34 4.39 -0.34
C LEU A 50 -2.31 3.22 -0.12
N HIS A 51 -2.42 2.39 -1.13
CA HIS A 51 -3.20 1.17 -1.10
C HIS A 51 -2.30 -0.06 -1.12
N ALA A 52 -2.74 -1.10 -0.42
CA ALA A 52 -2.36 -2.47 -0.74
C ALA A 52 -3.46 -3.03 -1.64
N ARG A 53 -3.09 -3.55 -2.81
CA ARG A 53 -4.01 -4.17 -3.77
C ARG A 53 -3.63 -5.64 -3.94
N PRO A 54 -4.59 -6.57 -3.93
CA PRO A 54 -4.28 -7.98 -4.18
C PRO A 54 -3.76 -8.15 -5.60
N TYR A 55 -2.89 -9.14 -5.81
CA TYR A 55 -2.58 -9.55 -7.17
C TYR A 55 -3.83 -10.08 -7.87
N PRO A 56 -4.02 -9.79 -9.17
CA PRO A 56 -5.12 -10.35 -9.93
C PRO A 56 -5.14 -11.88 -9.88
N ALA A 57 -6.34 -12.47 -10.01
CA ALA A 57 -6.49 -13.92 -9.92
C ALA A 57 -5.78 -14.70 -11.04
N TRP A 58 -5.47 -14.05 -12.15
CA TRP A 58 -4.70 -14.60 -13.27
C TRP A 58 -3.18 -14.45 -13.10
N TRP A 59 -2.71 -13.71 -12.08
CA TRP A 59 -1.28 -13.53 -11.83
C TRP A 59 -0.68 -14.79 -11.17
N PRO A 60 0.50 -15.27 -11.61
CA PRO A 60 1.16 -16.42 -11.01
C PRO A 60 1.38 -16.23 -9.50
N ARG A 61 1.04 -17.23 -8.69
CA ARG A 61 1.36 -17.20 -7.25
C ARG A 61 2.88 -17.19 -7.13
N ARG A 62 3.48 -16.10 -6.61
CA ARG A 62 4.87 -16.15 -6.15
C ARG A 62 4.91 -17.18 -5.01
N ARG A 63 5.60 -18.31 -5.23
CA ARG A 63 5.98 -19.20 -4.14
C ARG A 63 6.92 -18.39 -3.25
N ALA A 64 6.61 -18.28 -1.96
CA ALA A 64 7.60 -17.84 -0.99
C ALA A 64 8.74 -18.87 -1.05
N GLY A 65 9.93 -18.41 -1.44
CA GLY A 65 11.16 -19.18 -1.32
C GLY A 65 11.68 -19.08 0.11
#